data_AF-A0A7R9YYB0-F1
#
_entry.id   AF-A0A7R9YYB0-F1
#
_cell.length_a   1.000
_cell.length_b   1.000
_cell.length_c   1.000
_cell.angle_alpha   90.00
_cell.angle_beta   90.00
_cell.angle_gamma   90.00
#
_symmetry.space_group_name_H-M   'P 1'
#
loop_
_entity.id
_entity.type
_entity.pdbx_description
1 polymer ?
#
loop_
_entity_poly.entity_id
_entity_poly.type
_entity_poly.pdbx_seq_one_letter_code
_entity_poly.pdbx_strand_id
1 'polypeptide(L)'
;QQLTCGYHGWQYRTDGALRKVTELAGIKGFQPKAHGLRPIAVDTYGPFVFINLSARGNPASPPPPPLRDTLSPLAERAAAVGGLDSLVFVRRRAYDLACN
;
A
#
# COMPACT_ATOMS: atom_id res chain seq x y z
N GLN A 1 -1.88 -12.87 10.73
CA GLN A 1 -2.29 -11.50 11.11
C GLN A 1 -3.59 -11.17 10.37
N GLN A 2 -4.42 -10.26 10.89
CA GLN A 2 -5.68 -9.82 10.26
C GLN A 2 -5.96 -8.36 10.58
N LEU A 3 -6.69 -7.68 9.69
CA LEU A 3 -7.16 -6.32 9.90
C LEU A 3 -8.63 -6.37 10.33
N THR A 4 -8.98 -5.69 11.41
CA THR A 4 -10.36 -5.65 11.92
C THR A 4 -10.86 -4.22 11.92
N CYS A 5 -11.97 -3.96 11.24
CA CYS A 5 -12.61 -2.65 11.22
C CYS A 5 -13.22 -2.33 12.59
N GLY A 6 -12.85 -1.19 13.18
CA GLY A 6 -13.34 -0.76 14.49
C GLY A 6 -14.82 -0.37 14.54
N TYR A 7 -15.49 -0.25 13.40
CA TYR A 7 -16.92 0.08 13.38
C TYR A 7 -17.79 -1.16 13.62
N HIS A 8 -17.80 -2.11 12.68
CA HIS A 8 -18.67 -3.29 12.77
C HIS A 8 -17.90 -4.61 12.96
N GLY A 9 -16.58 -4.58 13.07
CA GLY A 9 -15.79 -5.79 13.26
C GLY A 9 -15.61 -6.65 11.99
N TRP A 10 -15.81 -6.08 10.80
CA TRP A 10 -15.43 -6.75 9.56
C TRP A 10 -13.94 -7.06 9.56
N GLN A 11 -13.58 -8.26 9.11
CA GLN A 11 -12.21 -8.75 9.16
C GLN A 11 -11.69 -8.98 7.75
N TYR A 12 -10.46 -8.54 7.51
CA TYR A 12 -9.75 -8.68 6.25
C TYR A 12 -8.44 -9.43 6.49
N ARG A 13 -8.05 -10.23 5.50
CA ARG A 13 -6.71 -10.78 5.40
C ARG A 13 -5.70 -9.67 5.07
N THR A 14 -4.42 -9.93 5.26
CA THR A 14 -3.33 -8.99 4.93
C THR A 14 -3.17 -8.76 3.42
N ASP A 15 -3.74 -9.61 2.58
CA ASP A 15 -3.88 -9.41 1.12
C ASP A 15 -5.11 -8.57 0.74
N GLY A 16 -5.87 -8.08 1.73
CA GLY A 16 -7.06 -7.25 1.53
C GLY A 16 -8.36 -8.02 1.30
N ALA A 17 -8.32 -9.35 1.16
CA ALA A 17 -9.54 -10.13 0.97
C ALA A 17 -10.44 -10.08 2.22
N LEU A 18 -11.75 -9.86 2.01
CA LEU A 18 -12.74 -9.89 3.07
C LEU A 18 -12.87 -11.32 3.62
N ARG A 19 -12.61 -11.49 4.92
CA ARG A 19 -12.57 -12.78 5.62
C ARG A 19 -13.83 -13.06 6.42
N LYS A 20 -14.31 -12.06 7.17
CA LYS A 20 -15.47 -12.21 8.05
C LYS A 20 -16.29 -10.93 8.05
N VAL A 21 -17.60 -11.12 8.05
CA VAL A 21 -18.62 -10.07 8.14
C VAL A 21 -19.54 -10.45 9.29
N THR A 22 -19.91 -9.47 10.09
CA THR A 22 -20.86 -9.58 11.21
C THR A 22 -22.26 -9.16 10.73
N GLU A 23 -23.31 -9.68 11.38
CA GLU A 23 -24.70 -9.28 11.12
C GLU A 23 -25.16 -9.38 9.64
N LEU A 24 -24.75 -10.42 8.91
CA LEU A 24 -25.15 -10.65 7.51
C LEU A 24 -26.59 -11.16 7.33
N ALA A 25 -27.30 -11.47 8.41
CA ALA A 25 -28.62 -12.09 8.35
C ALA A 25 -29.61 -11.21 7.57
N GLY A 26 -30.30 -11.80 6.59
CA GLY A 26 -31.30 -11.10 5.77
C GLY A 26 -30.74 -10.36 4.55
N ILE A 27 -29.42 -10.24 4.39
CA ILE A 27 -28.83 -9.61 3.19
C ILE A 27 -28.85 -10.59 2.01
N LYS A 28 -29.53 -10.20 0.92
CA LYS A 28 -29.59 -10.98 -0.33
C LYS A 28 -28.50 -10.51 -1.29
N GLY A 29 -27.87 -11.46 -1.99
CA GLY A 29 -26.92 -11.15 -3.06
C GLY A 29 -25.56 -10.62 -2.59
N PHE A 30 -25.21 -10.73 -1.30
CA PHE A 30 -23.91 -10.30 -0.80
C PHE A 30 -22.79 -11.16 -1.40
N GLN A 31 -21.84 -10.52 -2.08
CA GLN A 31 -20.67 -11.18 -2.68
C GLN A 31 -19.41 -10.75 -1.94
N PRO A 32 -18.88 -11.53 -0.97
CA PRO A 32 -17.71 -11.15 -0.19
C PRO A 32 -16.51 -10.71 -1.03
N LYS A 33 -16.33 -11.33 -2.21
CA LYS A 33 -15.25 -11.02 -3.15
C LYS A 33 -15.32 -9.60 -3.72
N ALA A 34 -16.51 -8.99 -3.78
CA ALA A 34 -16.71 -7.61 -4.25
C ALA A 34 -16.43 -6.56 -3.17
N HIS A 35 -16.19 -6.97 -1.92
CA HIS A 35 -16.09 -6.08 -0.76
C HIS A 35 -14.72 -6.18 -0.04
N GLY A 36 -13.68 -6.59 -0.76
CA GLY A 36 -12.29 -6.52 -0.27
C GLY A 36 -11.77 -5.09 -0.15
N LEU A 37 -10.62 -4.93 0.50
CA LEU A 37 -9.89 -3.65 0.54
C LEU A 37 -9.42 -3.28 -0.86
N ARG A 38 -9.40 -1.98 -1.17
CA ARG A 38 -8.88 -1.48 -2.45
C ARG A 38 -7.35 -1.63 -2.46
N PRO A 39 -6.77 -2.35 -3.44
CA PRO A 39 -5.32 -2.50 -3.52
C PRO A 39 -4.66 -1.17 -3.87
N ILE A 40 -3.44 -0.99 -3.36
CA ILE A 40 -2.52 0.09 -3.71
C ILE A 40 -1.26 -0.57 -4.25
N ALA A 41 -0.72 -0.06 -5.36
CA ALA A 41 0.53 -0.58 -5.91
C ALA A 41 1.68 -0.23 -4.95
N VAL A 42 2.50 -1.22 -4.62
CA VAL A 42 3.64 -1.11 -3.70
C VAL A 42 4.87 -1.64 -4.40
N ASP A 43 5.99 -0.95 -4.23
CA ASP A 43 7.31 -1.40 -4.66
C ASP A 43 8.36 -0.96 -3.62
N THR A 44 9.55 -1.55 -3.68
CA THR A 44 10.62 -1.35 -2.69
C THR A 44 11.93 -0.95 -3.34
N TYR A 45 12.68 -0.08 -2.67
CA TYR A 45 14.07 0.25 -3.02
C TYR A 45 14.92 0.32 -1.76
N GLY A 46 15.82 -0.65 -1.57
CA GLY A 46 16.45 -0.89 -0.28
C GLY A 46 15.41 -1.01 0.84
N PRO A 47 15.58 -0.33 1.99
CA PRO A 47 14.62 -0.37 3.09
C PRO A 47 13.43 0.57 2.93
N PHE A 48 13.34 1.29 1.80
CA PHE A 48 12.23 2.20 1.53
C PHE A 48 11.08 1.47 0.83
N VAL A 49 9.86 1.78 1.26
CA VAL A 49 8.61 1.30 0.66
C VAL A 49 7.92 2.47 -0.03
N PHE A 50 7.61 2.31 -1.31
CA PHE A 50 6.90 3.29 -2.11
C PHE A 50 5.50 2.80 -2.42
N ILE A 51 4.55 3.75 -2.48
CA ILE A 51 3.18 3.48 -2.89
C ILE A 51 2.82 4.31 -4.11
N ASN A 52 1.97 3.78 -4.98
CA ASN A 52 1.42 4.53 -6.09
C ASN A 52 -0.12 4.48 -6.07
N LEU A 53 -0.73 5.67 -6.07
CA LEU A 53 -2.19 5.88 -5.98
C LEU A 53 -2.84 6.17 -7.34
N SER A 54 -2.12 6.12 -8.46
CA SER A 54 -2.68 6.41 -9.79
C SER A 54 -3.81 5.45 -10.19
N ALA A 55 -3.76 4.20 -9.73
CA ALA A 55 -4.76 3.18 -10.01
C ALA A 55 -5.89 3.11 -8.97
N ARG A 56 -6.02 4.10 -8.06
CA ARG A 56 -6.85 4.00 -6.85
C ARG A 56 -8.33 3.75 -7.16
N GLY A 57 -8.72 2.47 -7.08
CA GLY A 57 -10.12 2.03 -7.17
C GLY A 57 -10.68 1.94 -8.59
N ASN A 58 -9.88 2.18 -9.63
CA ASN A 58 -10.27 1.94 -11.01
C ASN A 58 -9.48 0.74 -11.56
N PRO A 59 -10.11 -0.43 -11.72
CA PRO A 59 -9.47 -1.61 -12.32
C PRO A 59 -9.02 -1.39 -13.76
N ALA A 60 -9.58 -0.38 -14.45
CA ALA A 60 -9.20 -0.01 -15.81
C ALA A 60 -8.01 0.95 -15.88
N SER A 61 -7.52 1.47 -14.76
CA SER A 61 -6.30 2.27 -14.77
C SER A 61 -5.09 1.37 -15.10
N PRO A 62 -4.17 1.81 -15.96
CA PRO A 62 -2.95 1.05 -16.23
C PRO A 62 -2.12 0.93 -14.95
N PRO A 63 -1.35 -0.16 -14.79
CA PRO A 63 -0.40 -0.26 -13.69
C PRO A 63 0.62 0.90 -13.78
N PRO A 64 1.13 1.37 -12.64
CA PRO A 64 2.20 2.36 -12.66
C PRO A 64 3.46 1.79 -13.30
N PRO A 65 4.34 2.64 -13.86
CA PRO A 65 5.66 2.19 -14.30
C PRO A 65 6.45 1.61 -13.12
N PRO A 66 7.40 0.70 -13.37
CA PRO A 66 8.30 0.18 -12.34
C PRO A 66 8.96 1.31 -11.53
N LEU A 67 9.11 1.12 -10.22
CA LEU A 67 9.71 2.15 -9.35
C LEU A 67 11.11 2.54 -9.82
N ARG A 68 11.91 1.56 -10.25
CA ARG A 68 13.28 1.79 -10.74
C ARG A 68 13.36 2.80 -11.89
N ASP A 69 12.37 2.78 -12.79
CA ASP A 69 12.32 3.67 -13.96
C ASP A 69 11.96 5.08 -13.50
N THR A 70 11.01 5.17 -12.56
CA THR A 70 10.59 6.44 -11.93
C THR A 70 11.71 7.09 -11.13
N LEU A 71 12.56 6.28 -10.48
CA LEU A 71 13.69 6.76 -9.70
C LEU A 71 14.94 7.01 -10.55
N SER A 72 14.95 6.74 -11.85
CA SER A 72 16.16 6.95 -12.65
C SER A 72 16.54 8.44 -12.73
N PRO A 73 17.82 8.83 -12.61
CA PRO A 73 19.01 7.99 -12.40
C PRO A 73 19.45 7.92 -10.93
N LEU A 74 18.56 8.19 -9.96
CA LEU A 74 18.87 8.07 -8.53
C LEU A 74 19.32 6.64 -8.18
N ALA A 75 18.62 5.63 -8.69
CA ALA A 75 18.94 4.23 -8.40
C ALA A 75 20.39 3.88 -8.78
N GLU A 76 20.86 4.37 -9.93
CA GLU A 76 22.24 4.20 -10.41
C GLU A 76 23.25 4.97 -9.54
N ARG A 77 22.94 6.23 -9.22
CA ARG A 77 23.80 7.07 -8.37
C ARG A 77 23.95 6.51 -6.96
N ALA A 78 22.87 6.01 -6.37
CA ALA A 78 22.91 5.38 -5.06
C ALA A 78 23.71 4.07 -5.09
N ALA A 79 23.59 3.26 -6.14
CA ALA A 79 24.42 2.07 -6.31
C ALA A 79 25.93 2.42 -6.37
N ALA A 80 26.30 3.53 -7.03
CA ALA A 80 27.69 3.97 -7.13
C ALA A 80 28.34 4.37 -5.80
N VAL A 81 27.54 4.65 -4.76
CA VAL A 81 28.03 5.02 -3.42
C VAL A 81 27.77 3.94 -2.36
N GLY A 82 27.54 2.69 -2.78
CA GLY A 82 27.38 1.54 -1.88
C GLY A 82 25.93 1.13 -1.61
N GLY A 83 24.96 1.70 -2.33
CA GLY A 83 23.54 1.35 -2.21
C GLY A 83 22.91 1.85 -0.91
N LEU A 84 21.62 1.51 -0.71
CA LEU A 84 20.85 1.92 0.47
C LEU A 84 20.41 0.75 1.36
N ASP A 85 20.77 -0.49 0.99
CA ASP A 85 20.23 -1.72 1.57
C ASP A 85 20.58 -1.92 3.05
N SER A 86 21.70 -1.32 3.50
CA SER A 86 22.18 -1.42 4.89
C SER A 86 21.61 -0.36 5.84
N LEU A 87 20.79 0.57 5.34
CA LEU A 87 20.23 1.62 6.18
C LEU A 87 19.24 1.03 7.20
N VAL A 88 19.29 1.58 8.41
CA VAL A 88 18.40 1.20 9.52
C VAL A 88 17.68 2.43 10.07
N PHE A 89 16.48 2.23 10.59
CA PHE A 89 15.75 3.30 11.26
C PHE A 89 16.43 3.68 12.58
N VAL A 90 16.88 4.93 12.70
CA VAL A 90 17.48 5.47 13.93
C VAL A 90 16.53 6.42 14.66
N ARG A 91 15.91 7.35 13.93
CA ARG A 91 15.01 8.37 14.51
C ARG A 91 14.08 8.95 13.44
N ARG A 92 12.88 9.36 13.85
CA ARG A 92 11.99 10.23 13.08
C ARG A 92 11.87 11.60 13.74
N ARG A 93 11.89 12.66 12.94
CA ARG A 93 11.44 14.02 13.32
C ARG A 93 10.36 14.43 12.32
N ALA A 94 9.33 15.12 12.79
CA ALA A 94 8.23 15.59 11.97
C ALA A 94 8.03 17.08 12.24
N TYR A 95 7.80 17.83 11.17
CA TYR A 95 7.55 19.27 11.21
C TYR A 95 6.38 19.55 10.29
N ASP A 96 5.45 20.38 10.75
CA ASP A 96 4.39 20.94 9.91
C ASP A 96 4.91 22.24 9.31
N LEU A 97 5.05 22.28 7.98
CA LEU A 97 5.55 23.43 7.24
C LEU A 97 4.40 24.11 6.50
N ALA A 98 4.23 25.41 6.72
CA ALA A 98 3.20 26.23 6.08
C ALA A 98 3.70 26.85 4.75
N CYS A 99 4.27 26.03 3.87
CA CYS A 99 4.78 26.45 2.56
C CYS A 99 4.61 25.32 1.52
N ASN A 100 4.72 25.68 0.23
CA ASN A 100 4.94 24.75 -0.89
C ASN A 100 6.44 24.70 -1.19
#